data_AF-A0A938JEY2-F1
#
_entry.id   AF-A0A938JEY2-F1
#
_cell.length_a   1.000
_cell.length_b   1.000
_cell.length_c   1.000
_cell.angle_alpha   90.00
_cell.angle_beta   90.00
_cell.angle_gamma   90.00
#
_symmetry.space_group_name_H-M   'P 1'
#
loop_
_entity.id
_entity.type
_entity.pdbx_description
1 polymer ?
#
loop_
_entity_poly.entity_id
_entity_poly.type
_entity_poly.pdbx_seq_one_letter_code
_entity_poly.pdbx_strand_id
1 'polypeptide(L)' 'MNRPVIIANCSGFFGDRISAAREMVEGGPIDVLTGDWLAELTMLILARQRLKHGPGAGYARTFLTQMEQVLGTCR' A
#
# COMPACT_ATOMS: atom_id res chain seq x y z
N MET A 1 -4.07 -21.07 25.53
CA MET A 1 -2.85 -20.37 25.08
C MET A 1 -3.23 -19.50 23.90
N ASN A 2 -2.96 -18.19 23.93
CA ASN A 2 -3.18 -17.35 22.76
C ASN A 2 -2.11 -17.66 21.71
N ARG A 3 -2.53 -17.92 20.47
CA ARG A 3 -1.56 -18.01 19.36
C ARG A 3 -0.92 -16.64 19.10
N PRO A 4 0.29 -16.60 18.51
CA PRO A 4 0.90 -15.35 18.08
C PRO A 4 0.04 -14.57 17.07
N VAL A 5 0.12 -13.25 17.11
CA VAL A 5 -0.42 -12.33 16.09
C VAL A 5 0.55 -12.30 14.91
N ILE A 6 0.04 -12.48 13.70
CA ILE A 6 0.84 -12.48 12.47
C ILE A 6 0.62 -11.15 11.74
N ILE A 7 1.68 -10.34 11.70
CA ILE A 7 1.67 -9.03 11.06
C ILE A 7 2.43 -9.14 9.73
N ALA A 8 1.73 -8.85 8.64
CA ALA A 8 2.25 -8.80 7.28
C ALA A 8 2.52 -7.37 6.83
N ASN A 9 3.31 -7.22 5.75
CA ASN A 9 3.54 -5.95 5.08
C ASN A 9 3.41 -6.10 3.56
N CYS A 10 2.85 -5.11 2.86
CA CYS A 10 2.62 -5.16 1.41
C CYS A 10 3.06 -3.92 0.61
N SER A 11 4.13 -3.24 1.03
CA SER A 11 4.59 -2.04 0.32
C SER A 11 6.06 -1.70 0.56
N GLY A 12 6.83 -1.51 -0.51
CA GLY A 12 8.17 -0.92 -0.43
C GLY A 12 8.26 0.53 -0.94
N PHE A 13 7.53 0.88 -2.00
CA PHE A 13 7.55 2.22 -2.60
C PHE A 13 6.40 2.43 -3.60
N PHE A 14 6.22 3.67 -4.09
CA PHE A 14 5.26 3.99 -5.14
C PHE A 14 5.67 3.42 -6.50
N GLY A 15 4.88 2.45 -6.99
CA GLY A 15 5.17 1.69 -8.22
C GLY A 15 5.58 0.24 -7.95
N ASP A 16 5.58 -0.18 -6.69
CA ASP A 16 5.76 -1.58 -6.29
C ASP A 16 4.58 -2.47 -6.75
N ARG A 17 4.69 -3.78 -6.51
CA ARG A 17 3.72 -4.81 -6.93
C ARG A 17 2.34 -4.55 -6.34
N ILE A 18 1.41 -4.10 -7.19
CA ILE A 18 0.04 -3.77 -6.79
C ILE A 18 -0.71 -4.96 -6.16
N SER A 19 -0.46 -6.19 -6.64
CA SER A 19 -1.13 -7.41 -6.18
C SER A 19 -0.69 -7.88 -4.80
N ALA A 20 0.39 -7.33 -4.23
CA ALA A 20 0.96 -7.82 -2.97
C ALA A 20 -0.05 -7.79 -1.81
N ALA A 21 -0.83 -6.70 -1.66
CA ALA A 21 -1.84 -6.61 -0.62
C ALA A 21 -2.90 -7.71 -0.75
N ARG A 22 -3.41 -7.91 -1.97
CA ARG A 22 -4.43 -8.92 -2.26
C ARG A 22 -3.92 -10.33 -1.98
N GLU A 23 -2.70 -10.65 -2.43
CA GLU A 23 -2.07 -11.95 -2.18
C GLU A 23 -1.90 -12.22 -0.68
N MET A 24 -1.54 -11.20 0.12
CA MET A 24 -1.41 -11.37 1.57
C MET A 24 -2.76 -11.57 2.26
N VAL A 25 -3.80 -10.82 1.87
CA VAL A 25 -5.15 -10.94 2.45
C VAL A 25 -5.84 -12.24 2.06
N GLU A 26 -5.72 -12.67 0.80
CA GLU A 26 -6.39 -13.87 0.29
C GLU A 26 -5.59 -15.17 0.56
N GLY A 27 -4.26 -15.09 0.64
CA GLY A 27 -3.38 -16.27 0.65
C GLY A 27 -2.74 -16.62 2.00
N GLY A 28 -2.66 -15.69 2.94
CA GLY A 28 -1.98 -15.92 4.22
C GLY A 28 -2.93 -16.32 5.35
N PRO A 29 -2.44 -17.02 6.39
CA PRO A 29 -2.90 -16.74 7.73
C PRO A 29 -2.19 -15.47 8.22
N ILE A 30 -2.85 -14.32 8.13
CA ILE A 30 -2.38 -13.05 8.71
C ILE A 30 -3.50 -12.41 9.53
N ASP A 31 -3.13 -11.65 10.56
CA ASP A 31 -4.07 -10.91 11.41
C ASP A 31 -4.09 -9.43 11.07
N VAL A 32 -2.96 -8.88 10.65
CA VAL A 32 -2.80 -7.47 10.32
C VAL A 32 -1.98 -7.36 9.04
N LEU A 33 -2.45 -6.53 8.11
CA LEU A 33 -1.67 -6.10 6.97
C LEU A 33 -1.23 -4.65 7.18
N THR A 34 0.06 -4.40 7.03
CA THR A 34 0.66 -3.07 7.12
C THR A 34 1.21 -2.61 5.78
N GLY A 35 1.36 -1.31 5.61
CA GLY A 35 2.03 -0.73 4.46
C GLY A 35 2.39 0.74 4.69
N ASP A 36 3.39 1.21 3.95
CA ASP A 36 3.89 2.57 3.92
C ASP A 36 3.86 3.13 2.49
N TRP A 37 3.29 4.33 2.37
CA TRP A 37 3.25 5.13 1.15
C TRP A 37 4.00 6.44 1.29
N LEU A 38 4.71 6.64 2.40
CA LEU A 38 5.50 7.82 2.73
C LEU A 38 7.00 7.55 2.69
N ALA A 39 7.42 6.38 2.19
CA ALA A 39 8.82 6.07 1.90
C ALA A 39 9.49 7.21 1.10
N GLU A 40 10.75 7.51 1.40
CA GLU A 40 11.49 8.64 0.83
C GLU A 40 11.42 8.68 -0.71
N LEU A 41 11.60 7.52 -1.35
CA LEU A 41 11.51 7.39 -2.81
C LEU A 41 10.11 7.74 -3.32
N THR A 42 9.05 7.28 -2.64
CA THR A 42 7.67 7.65 -2.96
C THR A 42 7.49 9.16 -2.89
N MET A 43 7.92 9.77 -1.79
CA MET A 43 7.76 11.21 -1.56
C MET A 43 8.51 12.02 -2.62
N LEU A 44 9.72 11.60 -3.02
CA LEU A 44 10.46 12.20 -4.12
C LEU A 44 9.70 12.12 -5.45
N ILE A 45 9.13 10.97 -5.78
CA ILE A 45 8.36 10.77 -7.01
C ILE A 45 7.11 11.67 -7.01
N LEU A 46 6.37 11.70 -5.90
CA LEU A 46 5.15 12.51 -5.77
C LEU A 46 5.47 14.01 -5.84
N ALA A 47 6.55 14.45 -5.21
CA ALA A 47 7.02 15.84 -5.30
C ALA A 47 7.37 16.22 -6.74
N ARG A 48 8.12 15.37 -7.47
CA ARG A 48 8.44 15.60 -8.89
C ARG A 48 7.18 15.65 -9.76
N GLN A 49 6.21 14.79 -9.52
CA GLN A 49 4.93 14.82 -10.24
C GLN A 49 4.17 16.12 -10.01
N ARG A 50 4.12 16.60 -8.76
CA ARG A 50 3.48 17.88 -8.42
C ARG A 50 4.18 19.06 -9.10
N LEU A 51 5.51 19.08 -9.09
CA LEU A 51 6.30 20.12 -9.76
C LEU A 51 6.07 20.14 -11.28
N LYS A 52 5.99 18.96 -11.91
CA LYS A 52 5.82 18.84 -13.36
C LYS A 52 4.39 19.14 -13.84
N HIS A 53 3.38 18.71 -13.08
CA HIS A 53 1.98 18.70 -13.55
C HIS A 53 1.09 19.71 -12.83
N GLY A 54 1.60 20.40 -11.82
CA GLY A 54 0.89 21.49 -11.14
C GLY A 54 -0.05 21.04 -10.02
N PRO A 55 -0.89 21.97 -9.53
CA PRO A 55 -1.85 21.72 -8.48
C PRO A 55 -2.82 20.59 -8.86
N GLY A 56 -2.97 19.60 -7.98
CA GLY A 56 -3.79 18.40 -8.25
C GLY A 56 -3.01 17.19 -8.75
N ALA A 57 -1.68 17.26 -8.86
CA ALA A 57 -0.81 16.10 -9.05
C ALA A 57 0.06 15.81 -7.81
N GLY A 58 0.81 14.70 -7.83
CA GLY A 58 1.71 14.32 -6.74
C GLY A 58 1.02 13.67 -5.56
N TYR A 59 0.06 12.79 -5.83
CA TYR A 59 -0.58 11.92 -4.85
C TYR A 59 -0.55 10.47 -5.33
N ALA A 60 -0.57 9.53 -4.38
CA ALA A 60 -0.41 8.11 -4.66
C ALA A 60 -1.71 7.50 -5.23
N ARG A 61 -1.98 7.65 -6.54
CA ARG A 61 -3.18 7.10 -7.19
C ARG A 61 -3.39 5.61 -6.97
N THR A 62 -2.30 4.84 -7.03
CA THR A 62 -2.34 3.38 -6.87
C THR A 62 -2.68 2.92 -5.45
N PHE A 63 -2.52 3.78 -4.43
CA PHE A 63 -2.95 3.48 -3.06
C PHE A 63 -4.46 3.19 -3.02
N LEU A 64 -5.27 4.09 -3.60
CA LEU A 64 -6.72 3.93 -3.63
C LEU A 64 -7.13 2.64 -4.33
N THR A 65 -6.55 2.36 -5.50
CA THR A 65 -6.80 1.12 -6.23
C THR A 65 -6.45 -0.13 -5.41
N GLN A 66 -5.34 -0.11 -4.66
CA GLN A 66 -4.97 -1.25 -3.82
C GLN A 66 -5.92 -1.42 -2.64
N MET A 67 -6.36 -0.32 -2.00
CA MET A 67 -7.33 -0.36 -0.90
C MET A 67 -8.70 -0.87 -1.38
N GLU A 68 -9.16 -0.45 -2.56
CA GLU A 68 -10.41 -0.95 -3.17
C GLU A 68 -10.39 -2.48 -3.36
N GLN A 69 -9.22 -3.08 -3.62
CA GLN A 69 -9.09 -4.52 -3.83
C GLN A 69 -9.22 -5.35 -2.55
N VAL A 70 -8.87 -4.79 -1.38
CA VAL A 70 -8.73 -5.57 -0.13
C VAL A 70 -9.63 -5.13 1.02
N LEU A 71 -10.05 -3.86 1.09
CA LEU A 71 -10.81 -3.38 2.26
C LEU A 71 -12.14 -4.12 2.45
N GLY A 72 -12.79 -4.55 1.36
CA GLY A 72 -14.03 -5.31 1.43
C GLY A 72 -13.88 -6.74 1.96
N THR A 73 -12.65 -7.28 2.00
CA THR A 73 -12.38 -8.65 2.46
C THR A 73 -11.79 -8.70 3.87
N CYS A 74 -11.21 -7.60 4.37
CA CYS A 74 -10.73 -7.45 5.75
C CYS A 74 -11.88 -7.47 6.77
N ARG A 75 -11.65 -8.03 7.97
CA ARG A 75 -12.66 -8.20 9.03
C ARG A 75 -12.13 -7.80 10.41
#